data_AF-A0A0F3II02-F1
#
_entry.id   AF-A0A0F3II02-F1
#
_cell.length_a   1.000
_cell.length_b   1.000
_cell.length_c   1.000
_cell.angle_alpha   90.00
_cell.angle_beta   90.00
_cell.angle_gamma   90.00
#
_symmetry.space_group_name_H-M   'P 1'
#
loop_
_entity.id
_entity.type
_entity.pdbx_description
1 polymer ?
#
loop_
_entity_poly.entity_id
_entity_poly.type
_entity_poly.pdbx_seq_one_letter_code
_entity_poly.pdbx_strand_id
1 'polypeptide(L)'
;MNGYRTYIIHARIPGKLDVMGPTLGGFPLPLSGFNKTMAWGITFSSTPRVNLMEVKPLANDPTSYLVDGKVRKITSKTIPIKVAGETEPRKIIMQVAEDGPIIFAGRLDPTAAGTGTFIVNDVNLGNTRLVNQWLTVAKAKTVQQVKTALETLKGVPWSYTTAVDVNGDTFFW
;
A
#
# COMPACT_ATOMS: atom_id res chain seq x y z
N MET A 1 5.46 10.38 15.41
CA MET A 1 5.98 11.02 14.17
C MET A 1 4.83 11.06 13.17
N ASN A 2 4.55 12.23 12.59
CA ASN A 2 3.50 12.35 11.57
C ASN A 2 4.05 11.74 10.27
N GLY A 3 3.75 10.47 9.99
CA GLY A 3 4.33 9.68 8.90
C GLY A 3 4.04 10.20 7.48
N TYR A 4 3.26 11.27 7.37
CA TYR A 4 2.81 11.88 6.12
C TYR A 4 3.43 13.26 5.85
N ARG A 5 4.43 13.69 6.65
CA ARG A 5 5.17 14.93 6.36
C ARG A 5 5.97 14.76 5.07
N THR A 6 5.75 15.67 4.12
CA THR A 6 6.52 15.71 2.87
C THR A 6 7.80 16.53 3.01
N TYR A 7 8.79 16.18 2.19
CA TYR A 7 10.05 16.91 2.04
C TYR A 7 10.31 17.18 0.57
N ILE A 8 10.76 18.37 0.22
CA ILE A 8 11.13 18.69 -1.16
C ILE A 8 12.51 18.09 -1.44
N ILE A 9 12.61 17.33 -2.52
CA ILE A 9 13.88 16.83 -3.05
C ILE A 9 14.06 17.29 -4.48
N HIS A 10 15.32 17.49 -4.88
CA HIS A 10 15.73 17.60 -6.28
C HIS A 10 16.73 16.48 -6.57
N ALA A 11 16.28 15.47 -7.32
CA ALA A 11 17.09 14.31 -7.67
C ALA A 11 17.61 14.44 -9.10
N ARG A 12 18.94 14.42 -9.26
CA ARG A 12 19.61 14.60 -10.54
C ARG A 12 20.66 13.53 -10.79
N ILE A 13 20.53 12.86 -11.93
CA ILE A 13 21.51 11.94 -12.49
C ILE A 13 21.78 12.41 -13.93
N PRO A 14 22.97 12.96 -14.24
CA PRO A 14 23.27 13.50 -15.56
C PRO A 14 22.90 12.54 -16.70
N GLY A 15 22.13 13.05 -17.67
CA GLY A 15 21.65 12.28 -18.82
C GLY A 15 20.56 11.23 -18.54
N LYS A 16 20.13 11.06 -17.28
CA LYS A 16 19.20 9.98 -16.89
C LYS A 16 17.97 10.44 -16.10
N LEU A 17 18.10 11.43 -15.23
CA LEU A 17 17.03 11.91 -14.35
C LEU A 17 17.31 13.35 -13.92
N ASP A 18 16.28 14.20 -13.94
CA ASP A 18 16.36 15.56 -13.39
C ASP A 18 14.94 15.96 -12.97
N VAL A 19 14.64 15.80 -11.68
CA VAL A 19 13.27 15.87 -11.17
C VAL A 19 13.22 16.51 -9.80
N MET A 20 12.24 17.37 -9.56
CA MET A 20 12.04 18.04 -8.28
C MET A 20 10.61 17.93 -7.80
N GLY A 21 10.42 17.78 -6.47
CA GLY A 21 9.10 17.81 -5.86
C GLY A 21 9.06 17.21 -4.46
N PRO A 22 7.89 17.24 -3.80
CA PRO A 22 7.70 16.61 -2.50
C PRO A 22 7.73 15.06 -2.56
N THR A 23 8.38 14.47 -1.57
CA THR A 23 8.37 13.03 -1.29
C THR A 23 7.99 12.74 0.18
N LEU A 24 7.63 11.50 0.48
CA LEU A 24 7.51 10.99 1.85
C LEU A 24 8.88 10.59 2.40
N GLY A 25 9.04 10.69 3.73
CA GLY A 25 10.26 10.25 4.39
C GLY A 25 10.60 8.79 4.05
N GLY A 26 11.80 8.56 3.51
CA GLY A 26 12.27 7.23 3.10
C GLY A 26 11.95 6.82 1.65
N PHE A 27 11.12 7.57 0.92
CA PHE A 27 10.85 7.29 -0.50
C PHE A 27 11.78 8.12 -1.41
N PRO A 28 12.48 7.51 -2.38
CA PRO A 28 13.62 8.14 -3.07
C PRO A 28 13.24 9.05 -4.25
N LEU A 29 11.95 9.21 -4.56
CA LEU A 29 11.46 9.91 -5.75
C LEU A 29 10.32 10.86 -5.39
N PRO A 30 10.12 11.99 -6.10
CA PRO A 30 8.94 12.83 -5.90
C PRO A 30 7.65 12.05 -6.19
N LEU A 31 6.69 12.08 -5.26
CA LEU A 31 5.35 11.50 -5.47
C LEU A 31 4.44 12.47 -6.23
N SER A 32 4.61 13.76 -6.00
CA SER A 32 4.17 14.85 -6.86
C SER A 32 5.40 15.65 -7.25
N GLY A 33 5.45 16.21 -8.44
CA GLY A 33 6.65 16.93 -8.86
C GLY A 33 6.62 17.38 -10.30
N PHE A 34 7.80 17.76 -10.79
CA PHE A 34 7.99 18.17 -12.16
C PHE A 34 9.41 17.84 -12.64
N ASN A 35 9.55 17.78 -13.95
CA ASN A 35 10.83 17.82 -14.65
C ASN A 35 10.76 18.93 -15.71
N LYS A 36 11.74 18.98 -16.62
CA LYS A 36 11.84 20.06 -17.62
C LYS A 36 10.61 20.17 -18.53
N THR A 37 9.85 19.11 -18.74
CA THR A 37 8.81 19.05 -19.77
C THR A 37 7.41 18.75 -19.23
N MET A 38 7.26 18.39 -17.95
CA MET A 38 5.96 18.04 -17.39
C MET A 38 5.90 18.18 -15.87
N ALA A 39 4.69 18.25 -15.34
CA ALA A 39 4.38 18.20 -13.91
C ALA A 39 3.29 17.16 -13.64
N TRP A 40 3.29 16.58 -12.43
CA TRP A 40 2.26 15.64 -11.99
C TRP A 40 1.96 15.82 -10.50
N GLY A 41 0.77 15.38 -10.12
CA GLY A 41 0.29 15.38 -8.75
C GLY A 41 -0.43 14.10 -8.38
N ILE A 42 -0.54 13.86 -7.08
CA ILE A 42 -1.36 12.79 -6.52
C ILE A 42 -2.40 13.32 -5.54
N THR A 43 -3.57 12.68 -5.54
CA THR A 43 -4.62 12.86 -4.52
C THR A 43 -5.09 11.50 -4.05
N PHE A 44 -5.57 11.39 -2.82
CA PHE A 44 -6.07 10.11 -2.32
C PHE A 44 -7.27 9.62 -3.13
N SER A 45 -7.23 8.34 -3.50
CA SER A 45 -8.33 7.69 -4.20
C SER A 45 -9.38 7.20 -3.20
N SER A 46 -10.66 7.27 -3.59
CA SER A 46 -11.77 6.66 -2.84
C SER A 46 -11.93 5.16 -3.11
N THR A 47 -11.14 4.59 -4.03
CA THR A 47 -11.23 3.18 -4.41
C THR A 47 -10.72 2.27 -3.29
N PRO A 48 -11.51 1.27 -2.82
CA PRO A 48 -11.06 0.35 -1.80
C PRO A 48 -9.90 -0.51 -2.29
N ARG A 49 -8.93 -0.75 -1.41
CA ARG A 49 -7.74 -1.61 -1.65
C ARG A 49 -7.66 -2.79 -0.69
N VAL A 50 -8.49 -2.76 0.35
CA VAL A 50 -8.59 -3.81 1.35
C VAL A 50 -9.99 -4.42 1.24
N ASN A 51 -10.02 -5.74 1.12
CA ASN A 51 -11.24 -6.53 1.23
C ASN A 51 -11.23 -7.24 2.58
N LEU A 52 -12.37 -7.21 3.27
CA LEU A 52 -12.57 -7.96 4.51
C LEU A 52 -13.46 -9.16 4.20
N MET A 53 -12.96 -10.36 4.52
CA MET A 53 -13.70 -11.60 4.34
C MET A 53 -14.04 -12.16 5.71
N GLU A 54 -15.32 -12.22 6.06
CA GLU A 54 -15.75 -12.81 7.32
C GLU A 54 -15.39 -14.30 7.31
N VAL A 55 -14.64 -14.73 8.33
CA VAL A 55 -14.30 -16.13 8.53
C VAL A 55 -15.05 -16.66 9.74
N LYS A 56 -15.73 -17.79 9.54
CA LYS A 56 -16.41 -18.55 10.59
C LYS A 56 -15.62 -19.82 10.86
N PRO A 57 -14.85 -19.87 11.96
CA PRO A 57 -14.13 -21.09 12.32
C PRO A 57 -15.09 -22.26 12.54
N LEU A 58 -14.61 -23.49 12.32
CA LEU A 58 -15.37 -24.70 12.61
C LEU A 58 -15.63 -24.82 14.12
N ALA A 59 -16.84 -25.21 14.51
CA ALA A 59 -17.22 -25.31 15.92
C ALA A 59 -16.36 -26.28 16.73
N ASN A 60 -15.87 -27.35 16.10
CA ASN A 60 -15.01 -28.37 16.70
C ASN A 60 -13.51 -28.19 16.39
N ASP A 61 -13.13 -27.26 15.50
CA ASP A 61 -11.74 -26.92 15.19
C ASP A 61 -11.64 -25.41 14.89
N PRO A 62 -11.41 -24.56 15.90
CA PRO A 62 -11.34 -23.11 15.73
C PRO A 62 -10.09 -22.65 14.96
N THR A 63 -9.21 -23.57 14.56
CA THR A 63 -8.06 -23.32 13.69
C THR A 63 -8.34 -23.66 12.23
N SER A 64 -9.59 -23.94 11.88
CA SER A 64 -10.02 -24.25 10.52
C SER A 64 -11.29 -23.51 10.15
N TYR A 65 -11.51 -23.30 8.85
CA TYR A 65 -12.72 -22.71 8.29
C TYR A 65 -13.04 -23.36 6.94
N LEU A 66 -14.23 -23.10 6.39
CA LEU A 66 -14.65 -23.64 5.08
C LEU A 66 -14.62 -22.56 4.01
N VAL A 67 -14.15 -22.93 2.83
CA VAL A 67 -14.34 -22.19 1.57
C VAL A 67 -14.86 -23.18 0.54
N ASP A 68 -16.06 -22.93 0.01
CA ASP A 68 -16.72 -23.81 -0.98
C ASP A 68 -16.75 -25.29 -0.57
N GLY A 69 -17.05 -25.54 0.72
CA GLY A 69 -17.08 -26.89 1.31
C GLY A 69 -15.70 -27.52 1.57
N LYS A 70 -14.60 -26.85 1.22
CA LYS A 70 -13.24 -27.31 1.50
C LYS A 70 -12.70 -26.72 2.80
N VAL A 71 -12.15 -27.57 3.66
CA VAL A 71 -11.49 -27.15 4.90
C VAL A 71 -10.18 -26.45 4.58
N ARG A 72 -10.02 -25.23 5.10
CA ARG A 72 -8.78 -24.45 5.08
C ARG A 72 -8.31 -24.20 6.51
N LYS A 73 -6.99 -24.06 6.68
CA LYS A 73 -6.34 -23.90 7.99
C LYS A 73 -6.03 -22.43 8.29
N ILE A 74 -6.16 -22.08 9.56
CA ILE A 74 -5.66 -20.86 10.17
C ILE A 74 -4.35 -21.25 10.87
N THR A 75 -3.29 -20.51 10.57
CA THR A 75 -1.98 -20.70 11.19
C THR A 75 -1.70 -19.57 12.17
N SER A 76 -0.82 -19.84 13.14
CA SER A 76 -0.39 -18.84 14.13
C SER A 76 1.08 -18.52 13.93
N LYS A 77 1.42 -17.23 13.88
CA LYS A 77 2.78 -16.72 13.88
C LYS A 77 3.06 -16.00 15.19
N THR A 78 4.04 -16.49 15.94
CA THR A 78 4.53 -15.83 17.16
C THR A 78 5.61 -14.82 16.79
N ILE A 79 5.37 -13.55 17.11
CA ILE A 79 6.25 -12.43 16.81
C ILE A 79 6.83 -11.92 18.14
N PRO A 80 8.14 -12.10 18.39
CA PRO A 80 8.80 -11.54 19.56
C PRO A 80 9.09 -10.04 19.34
N ILE A 81 8.66 -9.21 20.28
CA ILE A 81 8.88 -7.76 20.29
C ILE A 81 9.74 -7.42 21.50
N LYS A 82 10.94 -6.88 21.24
CA LYS A 82 11.80 -6.34 22.30
C LYS A 82 11.22 -5.02 22.80
N VAL A 83 11.08 -4.89 24.11
CA VAL A 83 10.56 -3.67 24.76
C VAL A 83 11.66 -3.08 25.63
N ALA A 84 11.92 -1.79 25.48
CA ALA A 84 12.95 -1.11 26.27
C ALA A 84 12.62 -1.21 27.77
N GLY A 85 13.58 -1.66 28.58
CA GLY A 85 13.42 -1.88 30.02
C GLY A 85 12.90 -3.27 30.41
N GLU A 86 12.52 -4.12 29.46
CA GLU A 86 12.13 -5.52 29.73
C GLU A 86 13.29 -6.48 29.42
N THR A 87 13.48 -7.47 30.29
CA THR A 87 14.52 -8.50 30.14
C THR A 87 14.15 -9.53 29.08
N GLU A 88 12.87 -9.85 28.94
CA GLU A 88 12.36 -10.83 27.97
C GLU A 88 11.49 -10.15 26.90
N PRO A 89 11.53 -10.59 25.63
CA PRO A 89 10.65 -10.07 24.59
C PRO A 89 9.17 -10.39 24.85
N ARG A 90 8.28 -9.43 24.62
CA ARG A 90 6.84 -9.70 24.56
C ARG A 90 6.52 -10.53 23.33
N LYS A 91 5.65 -11.53 23.47
CA LYS A 91 5.23 -12.38 22.35
C LYS A 91 3.84 -11.97 21.87
N ILE A 92 3.73 -11.58 20.60
CA ILE A 92 2.45 -11.31 19.94
C ILE A 92 2.10 -12.52 19.05
N ILE A 93 0.91 -13.09 19.24
CA ILE A 93 0.42 -14.16 18.37
C ILE A 93 -0.46 -13.53 17.30
N MET A 94 -0.06 -13.69 16.03
CA MET A 94 -0.81 -13.25 14.86
C MET A 94 -1.40 -14.47 14.16
N GLN A 95 -2.72 -14.48 13.96
CA GLN A 95 -3.39 -15.52 13.17
C GLN A 95 -3.39 -15.13 11.70
N VAL A 96 -3.15 -16.12 10.83
CA VAL A 96 -3.00 -15.94 9.38
C VAL A 96 -3.76 -17.03 8.66
N ALA A 97 -4.67 -16.61 7.78
CA ALA A 97 -5.28 -17.47 6.77
C ALA A 97 -4.49 -17.35 5.46
N GLU A 98 -4.77 -18.23 4.50
CA GLU A 98 -4.16 -18.21 3.16
C GLU A 98 -4.23 -16.83 2.50
N ASP A 99 -5.39 -16.18 2.57
CA ASP A 99 -5.64 -14.91 1.88
C ASP A 99 -5.22 -13.66 2.67
N GLY A 100 -4.71 -13.81 3.90
CA GLY A 100 -4.23 -12.67 4.69
C GLY A 100 -4.25 -12.86 6.22
N PRO A 101 -3.75 -11.85 6.97
CA PRO A 101 -3.84 -11.83 8.41
C PRO A 101 -5.29 -11.74 8.88
N ILE A 102 -5.56 -12.32 10.05
CA ILE A 102 -6.87 -12.28 10.69
C ILE A 102 -6.94 -11.16 11.71
N ILE A 103 -8.04 -10.40 11.68
CA ILE A 103 -8.40 -9.40 12.68
C ILE A 103 -9.74 -9.74 13.34
N PHE A 104 -9.92 -9.26 14.56
CA PHE A 104 -11.17 -9.37 15.31
C PHE A 104 -11.82 -7.99 15.40
N ALA A 105 -13.10 -7.87 15.04
CA ALA A 105 -13.80 -6.57 15.05
C ALA A 105 -13.77 -5.87 16.40
N GLY A 106 -13.84 -6.62 17.51
CA GLY A 106 -13.74 -6.08 18.87
C GLY A 106 -12.39 -5.39 19.19
N ARG A 107 -11.36 -5.57 18.35
CA ARG A 107 -10.09 -4.82 18.44
C ARG A 107 -10.10 -3.50 17.67
N LEU A 108 -11.02 -3.33 16.71
CA LEU A 108 -11.20 -2.10 15.94
C LEU A 108 -12.23 -1.17 16.59
N ASP A 109 -13.28 -1.75 17.18
CA ASP A 109 -14.30 -1.05 17.95
C ASP A 109 -14.64 -1.89 19.20
N PRO A 110 -14.26 -1.43 20.42
CA PRO A 110 -14.57 -2.13 21.66
C PRO A 110 -16.08 -2.29 21.93
N THR A 111 -16.93 -1.48 21.30
CA THR A 111 -18.40 -1.57 21.43
C THR A 111 -19.01 -2.61 20.48
N ALA A 112 -18.25 -3.06 19.47
CA ALA A 112 -18.59 -4.15 18.56
C ALA A 112 -18.31 -5.54 19.18
N ALA A 113 -18.67 -5.72 20.45
CA ALA A 113 -18.50 -6.99 21.15
C ALA A 113 -19.34 -8.09 20.48
N GLY A 114 -18.68 -8.96 19.72
CA GLY A 114 -19.28 -10.17 19.14
C GLY A 114 -19.44 -10.22 17.61
N THR A 115 -18.96 -9.25 16.84
CA THR A 115 -19.30 -9.18 15.40
C THR A 115 -18.09 -9.37 14.46
N GLY A 116 -17.65 -10.62 14.32
CA GLY A 116 -16.87 -11.05 13.15
C GLY A 116 -15.35 -11.15 13.35
N THR A 117 -14.83 -12.29 12.92
CA THR A 117 -13.41 -12.51 12.63
C THR A 117 -13.24 -12.30 11.12
N PHE A 118 -12.27 -11.50 10.70
CA PHE A 118 -12.09 -11.14 9.29
C PHE A 118 -10.68 -11.46 8.82
N ILE A 119 -10.58 -12.04 7.63
CA ILE A 119 -9.34 -12.08 6.87
C ILE A 119 -9.21 -10.73 6.17
N VAL A 120 -8.06 -10.06 6.36
CA VAL A 120 -7.73 -8.79 5.72
C VAL A 120 -6.92 -9.08 4.46
N ASN A 121 -7.52 -8.85 3.31
CA ASN A 121 -6.84 -8.98 2.03
C ASN A 121 -6.52 -7.59 1.47
N ASP A 122 -5.25 -7.19 1.50
CA ASP A 122 -4.77 -5.94 0.90
C ASP A 122 -4.13 -6.22 -0.47
N VAL A 123 -4.69 -5.66 -1.53
CA VAL A 123 -4.19 -5.85 -2.90
C VAL A 123 -2.79 -5.28 -3.11
N ASN A 124 -2.33 -4.39 -2.23
CA ASN A 124 -0.97 -3.84 -2.27
C ASN A 124 0.07 -4.74 -1.61
N LEU A 125 -0.31 -5.78 -0.87
CA LEU A 125 0.65 -6.68 -0.22
C LEU A 125 1.61 -7.33 -1.24
N GLY A 126 1.10 -7.67 -2.43
CA GLY A 126 1.89 -8.18 -3.56
C GLY A 126 2.37 -7.08 -4.53
N ASN A 127 2.09 -5.81 -4.27
CA ASN A 127 2.47 -4.71 -5.16
C ASN A 127 3.91 -4.24 -4.88
N THR A 128 4.87 -4.84 -5.58
CA THR A 128 6.30 -4.50 -5.50
C THR A 128 6.73 -3.40 -6.49
N ARG A 129 5.79 -2.79 -7.22
CA ARG A 129 6.07 -1.97 -8.41
C ARG A 129 6.11 -0.47 -8.15
N LEU A 130 5.79 -0.01 -6.94
CA LEU A 130 5.67 1.40 -6.58
C LEU A 130 6.90 2.24 -6.98
N VAL A 131 8.11 1.79 -6.64
CA VAL A 131 9.34 2.53 -6.97
C VAL A 131 9.53 2.61 -8.48
N ASN A 132 9.31 1.51 -9.20
CA ASN A 132 9.45 1.49 -10.65
C ASN A 132 8.41 2.37 -11.35
N GLN A 133 7.17 2.39 -10.83
CA GLN A 133 6.09 3.26 -11.30
C GLN A 133 6.52 4.72 -11.26
N TRP A 134 6.94 5.20 -10.09
CA TRP A 134 7.31 6.61 -9.93
C TRP A 134 8.64 6.95 -10.61
N LEU A 135 9.57 5.99 -10.76
CA LEU A 135 10.79 6.22 -11.54
C LEU A 135 10.46 6.42 -13.02
N THR A 136 9.49 5.65 -13.54
CA THR A 136 9.05 5.75 -14.93
C THR A 136 8.33 7.08 -15.16
N VAL A 137 7.45 7.49 -14.24
CA VAL A 137 6.80 8.81 -14.28
C VAL A 137 7.82 9.94 -14.18
N ALA A 138 8.80 9.86 -13.28
CA ALA A 138 9.82 10.90 -13.12
C ALA A 138 10.72 11.07 -14.37
N LYS A 139 10.90 10.00 -15.16
CA LYS A 139 11.63 10.01 -16.44
C LYS A 139 10.76 10.37 -17.65
N ALA A 140 9.44 10.38 -17.50
CA ALA A 140 8.52 10.70 -18.58
C ALA A 140 8.72 12.14 -19.06
N LYS A 141 8.50 12.37 -20.34
CA LYS A 141 8.63 13.68 -20.98
C LYS A 141 7.29 14.25 -21.45
N THR A 142 6.27 13.40 -21.55
CA THR A 142 4.93 13.76 -22.02
C THR A 142 3.87 13.11 -21.16
N VAL A 143 2.68 13.69 -21.14
CA VAL A 143 1.48 13.12 -20.49
C VAL A 143 1.18 11.72 -21.02
N GLN A 144 1.35 11.49 -22.32
CA GLN A 144 1.13 10.16 -22.91
C GLN A 144 2.06 9.08 -22.33
N GLN A 145 3.32 9.43 -22.00
CA GLN A 145 4.24 8.50 -21.34
C GLN A 145 3.84 8.21 -19.89
N VAL A 146 3.28 9.19 -19.18
CA VAL A 146 2.70 8.97 -17.83
C VAL A 146 1.55 7.98 -17.92
N LYS A 147 0.63 8.18 -18.87
CA LYS A 147 -0.50 7.28 -19.11
C LYS A 147 -0.01 5.85 -19.39
N THR A 148 0.92 5.68 -20.32
CA THR A 148 1.52 4.36 -20.62
C THR A 148 2.15 3.74 -19.38
N ALA A 149 2.87 4.52 -18.56
CA ALA A 149 3.48 4.02 -17.33
C ALA A 149 2.44 3.50 -16.33
N LEU A 150 1.31 4.20 -16.17
CA LEU A 150 0.23 3.80 -15.26
C LEU A 150 -0.48 2.54 -15.75
N GLU A 151 -0.79 2.47 -17.05
CA GLU A 151 -1.47 1.32 -17.67
C GLU A 151 -0.63 0.04 -17.63
N THR A 152 0.68 0.16 -17.83
CA THR A 152 1.60 -0.99 -17.93
C THR A 152 2.07 -1.49 -16.57
N LEU A 153 2.47 -0.58 -15.67
CA LEU A 153 3.08 -0.98 -14.39
C LEU A 153 2.04 -1.23 -13.30
N LYS A 154 0.91 -0.51 -13.30
CA LYS A 154 -0.15 -0.61 -12.28
C LYS A 154 0.44 -0.67 -10.87
N GLY A 155 1.40 0.22 -10.61
CA GLY A 155 2.17 0.27 -9.38
C GLY A 155 1.67 1.30 -8.38
N VAL A 156 0.73 2.19 -8.79
CA VAL A 156 0.13 3.21 -7.90
C VAL A 156 -0.80 2.54 -6.89
N PRO A 157 -0.52 2.64 -5.58
CA PRO A 157 -1.19 1.83 -4.58
C PRO A 157 -2.50 2.42 -4.04
N TRP A 158 -2.65 3.75 -4.01
CA TRP A 158 -3.74 4.41 -3.27
C TRP A 158 -4.13 5.80 -3.76
N SER A 159 -3.55 6.31 -4.84
CA SER A 159 -3.80 7.68 -5.31
C SER A 159 -4.34 7.74 -6.74
N TYR A 160 -5.11 8.80 -7.02
CA TYR A 160 -5.27 9.31 -8.37
C TYR A 160 -3.97 9.98 -8.82
N THR A 161 -3.74 10.05 -10.13
CA THR A 161 -2.61 10.75 -10.74
C THR A 161 -3.11 11.81 -11.72
N THR A 162 -2.68 13.04 -11.54
CA THR A 162 -2.85 14.12 -12.52
C THR A 162 -1.52 14.43 -13.19
N ALA A 163 -1.54 14.83 -14.46
CA ALA A 163 -0.35 15.28 -15.16
C ALA A 163 -0.66 16.36 -16.19
N VAL A 164 0.31 17.24 -16.42
CA VAL A 164 0.31 18.24 -17.48
C VAL A 164 1.69 18.31 -18.13
N ASP A 165 1.78 18.63 -19.41
CA ASP A 165 3.07 18.85 -20.09
C ASP A 165 3.15 20.17 -20.86
N VAL A 166 4.36 20.50 -21.32
CA VAL A 166 4.66 21.76 -22.03
C VAL A 166 3.95 21.92 -23.37
N ASN A 167 3.34 20.87 -23.92
CA ASN A 167 2.53 20.96 -25.14
C ASN A 167 1.08 21.36 -24.83
N GLY A 168 0.72 21.44 -23.55
CA GLY A 168 -0.64 21.76 -23.11
C GLY A 168 -1.54 20.54 -22.88
N ASP A 169 -0.99 19.32 -22.97
CA ASP A 169 -1.75 18.12 -22.66
C ASP A 169 -2.06 18.03 -21.17
N THR A 170 -3.23 17.50 -20.83
CA THR A 170 -3.68 17.31 -19.44
C THR A 170 -4.24 15.90 -19.25
N PHE A 171 -4.13 15.37 -18.04
CA PHE A 171 -4.53 14.01 -17.72
C PHE A 171 -4.95 13.84 -16.26
N PHE A 172 -5.92 12.95 -16.06
CA PHE A 172 -6.41 12.48 -14.76
C PHE A 172 -6.66 10.96 -14.85
N TRP A 173 -6.22 10.23 -13.82
CA TRP A 173 -6.35 8.77 -13.67
C TRP A 173 -6.65 8.36 -12.25
#